data_AF-A0A328ANL6-F1
#
_entry.id   AF-A0A328ANL6-F1
#
_cell.length_a   1.000
_cell.length_b   1.000
_cell.length_c   1.000
_cell.angle_alpha   90.00
_cell.angle_beta   90.00
_cell.angle_gamma   90.00
#
_symmetry.space_group_name_H-M   'P 1'
#
loop_
_entity.id
_entity.type
_entity.pdbx_description
1 polymer ?
#
loop_
_entity_poly.entity_id
_entity_poly.type
_entity_poly.pdbx_seq_one_letter_code
_entity_poly.pdbx_strand_id
1 'polypeptide(L)'
;MAALRLPQHLADPPHVDSGEAHLRFELLEDVDGAAADYGRQVDAALAALREHDARGGERLRRRELVDRAADAVWRMIVQHEACDCCDHHELLQRHHVPAEVLARIGARSHA
;
A
#
# COMPACT_ATOMS: atom_id res chain seq x y z
N MET A 1 40.90 -1.83 55.19
CA MET A 1 41.10 -1.60 53.74
C MET A 1 39.73 -1.64 53.08
N ALA A 2 39.23 -0.50 52.60
CA ALA A 2 37.86 -0.36 52.11
C ALA A 2 37.70 -1.04 50.73
N ALA A 3 36.67 -1.87 50.59
CA ALA A 3 36.33 -2.51 49.32
C ALA A 3 35.76 -1.45 48.36
N LEU A 4 36.39 -1.29 47.20
CA LEU A 4 35.87 -0.48 46.10
C LEU A 4 34.60 -1.16 45.56
N ARG A 5 33.43 -0.63 45.92
CA ARG A 5 32.18 -0.97 45.21
C ARG A 5 32.19 -0.24 43.87
N LEU A 6 32.11 -1.01 42.79
CA LEU A 6 31.90 -0.45 41.46
C LEU A 6 30.52 0.21 41.42
N PRO A 7 30.39 1.47 40.93
CA PRO A 7 29.09 2.11 40.79
C PRO A 7 28.18 1.28 39.86
N GLN A 8 26.98 0.96 40.35
CA GLN A 8 26.02 0.05 39.71
C GLN A 8 25.60 0.49 38.29
N HIS A 9 25.85 1.75 37.92
CA HIS A 9 25.50 2.30 36.62
C HIS A 9 26.45 1.91 35.47
N LEU A 10 27.61 1.31 35.77
CA LEU A 10 28.53 0.77 34.76
C LEU A 10 28.21 -0.67 34.34
N ALA A 11 27.29 -1.33 35.06
CA ALA A 11 26.86 -2.69 34.76
C ALA A 11 25.59 -2.74 33.90
N ASP A 12 24.94 -1.60 33.66
CA ASP A 12 23.86 -1.52 32.68
C ASP A 12 24.48 -1.56 31.27
N PRO A 13 24.06 -2.52 30.41
CA PRO A 13 24.38 -2.42 29.00
C PRO A 13 23.85 -1.08 28.50
N PRO A 14 24.58 -0.36 27.61
CA PRO A 14 24.04 0.84 27.01
C PRO A 14 22.70 0.45 26.38
N HIS A 15 21.61 1.01 26.89
CA HIS A 15 20.31 0.87 26.25
C HIS A 15 20.47 1.58 24.92
N VAL A 16 20.67 0.79 23.86
CA VAL A 16 20.80 1.32 22.51
C VAL A 16 19.38 1.71 22.09
N ASP A 17 18.94 2.88 22.55
CA ASP A 17 17.82 3.57 21.94
C ASP A 17 18.34 4.18 20.64
N SER A 18 18.57 3.30 19.66
CA SER A 18 19.02 3.72 18.36
C SER A 18 17.87 4.50 17.75
N GLY A 19 18.04 5.81 17.52
CA GLY A 19 17.12 6.58 16.68
C GLY A 19 16.87 5.90 15.33
N GLU A 20 17.80 5.05 14.87
CA GLU A 20 17.63 4.13 13.72
C GLU A 20 16.50 3.10 13.90
N ALA A 21 16.31 2.53 15.09
CA ALA A 21 15.21 1.61 15.38
C ALA A 21 13.86 2.34 15.43
N HIS A 22 13.83 3.56 15.97
CA HIS A 22 12.63 4.42 15.97
C HIS A 22 12.26 4.85 14.54
N LEU A 23 13.22 5.36 13.76
CA LEU A 23 13.01 5.71 12.36
C LEU A 23 12.60 4.50 11.50
N ARG A 24 13.16 3.32 11.75
CA ARG A 24 12.72 2.09 11.08
C ARG A 24 11.27 1.75 11.43
N PHE A 25 10.89 1.88 12.68
CA PHE A 25 9.52 1.61 13.13
C PHE A 25 8.52 2.59 12.50
N GLU A 26 8.80 3.90 12.56
CA GLU A 26 7.97 4.92 11.91
C GLU A 26 7.85 4.70 10.40
N LEU A 27 8.96 4.39 9.73
CA LEU A 27 8.96 4.11 8.30
C LEU A 27 8.16 2.84 7.96
N LEU A 28 8.25 1.80 8.79
CA LEU A 28 7.46 0.57 8.62
C LEU A 28 5.96 0.85 8.82
N GLU A 29 5.58 1.62 9.86
CA GLU A 29 4.19 2.01 10.07
C GLU A 29 3.65 2.89 8.93
N ASP A 30 4.44 3.82 8.41
CA ASP A 30 4.08 4.65 7.27
C ASP A 30 3.90 3.80 5.99
N VAL A 31 4.76 2.81 5.77
CA VAL A 31 4.67 1.88 4.63
C VAL A 31 3.45 0.96 4.74
N ASP A 32 3.23 0.36 5.91
CA ASP A 32 2.07 -0.51 6.17
C ASP A 32 0.75 0.29 6.08
N GLY A 33 0.76 1.51 6.61
CA GLY A 33 -0.35 2.45 6.54
C GLY A 33 -0.68 2.84 5.09
N ALA A 34 0.33 3.18 4.30
CA ALA A 34 0.18 3.47 2.87
C ALA A 34 -0.34 2.25 2.09
N ALA A 35 0.22 1.06 2.35
CA ALA A 35 -0.23 -0.19 1.73
C ALA A 35 -1.70 -0.52 2.03
N ALA A 36 -2.12 -0.39 3.29
CA ALA A 36 -3.52 -0.56 3.70
C ALA A 36 -4.44 0.49 3.05
N ASP A 37 -3.93 1.69 2.79
CA ASP A 37 -4.68 2.74 2.14
C ASP A 37 -4.91 2.49 0.64
N TYR A 38 -3.90 1.99 -0.08
CA TYR A 38 -4.04 1.66 -1.50
C TYR A 38 -5.08 0.56 -1.75
N GLY A 39 -5.13 -0.48 -0.91
CA GLY A 39 -6.15 -1.53 -1.02
C GLY A 39 -7.58 -0.97 -0.84
N ARG A 40 -7.80 -0.11 0.17
CA ARG A 40 -9.10 0.56 0.37
C ARG A 40 -9.47 1.49 -0.79
N GLN A 41 -8.50 2.21 -1.35
CA GLN A 41 -8.72 3.07 -2.52
C GLN A 41 -9.16 2.26 -3.74
N VAL A 42 -8.55 1.10 -3.99
CA VAL A 42 -8.96 0.17 -5.06
C VAL A 42 -10.38 -0.30 -4.84
N ASP A 43 -10.71 -0.79 -3.64
CA ASP A 43 -12.05 -1.30 -3.32
C ASP A 43 -13.13 -0.22 -3.50
N ALA A 44 -12.85 1.01 -3.03
CA ALA A 44 -13.76 2.14 -3.19
C ALA A 44 -13.98 2.52 -4.67
N ALA A 45 -12.91 2.56 -5.47
CA ALA A 45 -13.02 2.89 -6.89
C ALA A 45 -13.80 1.82 -7.67
N LEU A 46 -13.53 0.54 -7.39
CA LEU A 46 -14.25 -0.58 -8.01
C LEU A 46 -15.70 -0.67 -7.54
N ALA A 47 -16.00 -0.33 -6.30
CA ALA A 47 -17.37 -0.23 -5.81
C ALA A 47 -18.15 0.87 -6.53
N ALA A 48 -17.55 2.05 -6.70
CA ALA A 48 -18.18 3.16 -7.42
C ALA A 48 -18.47 2.81 -8.88
N LEU A 49 -17.56 2.11 -9.57
CA LEU A 49 -17.79 1.61 -10.93
C LEU A 49 -18.95 0.62 -10.98
N ARG A 50 -18.97 -0.38 -10.08
CA ARG A 50 -20.06 -1.38 -10.01
C ARG A 50 -21.41 -0.76 -9.70
N GLU A 51 -21.46 0.20 -8.79
CA GLU A 51 -22.68 0.93 -8.44
C GLU A 51 -23.21 1.76 -9.61
N HIS A 52 -22.32 2.43 -10.36
CA HIS A 52 -22.68 3.18 -11.56
C HIS A 52 -23.24 2.27 -12.66
N ASP A 53 -22.62 1.11 -12.87
CA ASP A 53 -23.06 0.11 -13.84
C ASP A 53 -24.43 -0.49 -13.47
N ALA A 54 -24.64 -0.80 -12.19
CA ALA A 54 -25.91 -1.30 -11.68
C ALA A 54 -27.07 -0.31 -11.87
N ARG A 55 -26.76 1.00 -11.86
CA ARG A 55 -27.74 2.08 -12.11
C ARG A 55 -27.97 2.38 -13.59
N GLY A 56 -27.24 1.73 -14.50
CA GLY A 56 -27.30 2.04 -15.93
C GLY A 56 -26.82 3.46 -16.25
N GLY A 57 -25.85 3.97 -15.48
CA GLY A 57 -25.41 5.35 -15.57
C GLY A 57 -24.76 5.73 -16.91
N GLU A 58 -24.56 7.03 -17.11
CA GLU A 58 -24.05 7.59 -18.37
C GLU A 58 -22.67 7.03 -18.78
N ARG A 59 -22.49 6.81 -20.09
CA ARG A 59 -21.25 6.31 -20.71
C ARG A 59 -20.02 7.16 -20.40
N LEU A 60 -20.13 8.49 -20.43
CA LEU A 60 -19.00 9.38 -20.18
C LEU A 60 -18.53 9.24 -18.73
N ARG A 61 -19.46 9.31 -17.79
CA ARG A 61 -19.17 9.13 -16.36
C ARG A 61 -18.59 7.75 -16.04
N ARG A 62 -19.04 6.72 -16.74
CA ARG A 62 -18.47 5.37 -16.61
C ARG A 62 -16.98 5.34 -17.00
N ARG A 63 -16.61 6.01 -18.09
CA ARG A 63 -15.19 6.09 -18.53
C ARG A 63 -14.30 6.72 -17.46
N GLU A 64 -14.76 7.81 -16.83
CA GLU A 64 -14.02 8.44 -15.73
C GLU A 64 -13.83 7.50 -14.54
N LEU A 65 -14.84 6.68 -14.22
CA LEU A 65 -14.75 5.70 -13.14
C LEU A 65 -13.78 4.58 -13.47
N VAL A 66 -13.76 4.10 -14.72
CA VAL A 66 -12.75 3.15 -15.19
C VAL A 66 -11.35 3.73 -15.10
N ASP A 67 -11.16 5.00 -15.47
CA ASP A 67 -9.86 5.67 -15.39
C ASP A 67 -9.36 5.79 -13.95
N ARG A 68 -10.25 6.16 -13.01
CA ARG A 68 -9.95 6.21 -11.57
C ARG A 68 -9.63 4.83 -11.00
N ALA A 69 -10.42 3.81 -11.34
CA ALA A 69 -10.16 2.44 -10.91
C ALA A 69 -8.81 1.95 -11.44
N ALA A 70 -8.49 2.26 -12.70
CA ALA A 70 -7.23 1.90 -13.30
C ALA A 70 -6.04 2.60 -12.60
N ASP A 71 -6.18 3.88 -12.21
CA ASP A 71 -5.13 4.59 -11.45
C ASP A 71 -4.91 3.98 -10.06
N ALA A 72 -5.98 3.67 -9.33
CA ALA A 72 -5.88 3.05 -8.02
C ALA A 72 -5.21 1.67 -8.10
N VAL A 73 -5.63 0.83 -9.05
CA VAL A 73 -5.05 -0.50 -9.26
C VAL A 73 -3.58 -0.41 -9.68
N TRP A 74 -3.22 0.52 -10.56
CA TRP A 74 -1.83 0.74 -10.94
C TRP A 74 -0.94 1.10 -9.74
N ARG A 75 -1.38 2.04 -8.88
CA ARG A 75 -0.62 2.41 -7.68
C ARG A 75 -0.44 1.23 -6.72
N MET A 76 -1.48 0.42 -6.55
CA MET A 76 -1.42 -0.78 -5.72
C MET A 76 -0.42 -1.81 -6.26
N ILE A 77 -0.40 -2.05 -7.58
CA ILE A 77 0.58 -2.96 -8.21
C ILE A 77 2.00 -2.43 -7.97
N VAL A 78 2.27 -1.15 -8.25
CA VAL A 78 3.59 -0.54 -8.06
C VAL A 78 4.05 -0.64 -6.61
N GLN A 79 3.16 -0.37 -5.65
CA GLN A 79 3.48 -0.52 -4.22
C GLN A 79 3.82 -1.97 -3.86
N HIS A 80 3.06 -2.94 -4.37
CA HIS A 80 3.27 -4.36 -4.10
C HIS A 80 4.59 -4.86 -4.70
N GLU A 81 4.94 -4.41 -5.91
CA GLU A 81 6.22 -4.71 -6.55
C GLU A 81 7.39 -4.11 -5.78
N ALA A 82 7.25 -2.89 -5.26
CA ALA A 82 8.29 -2.22 -4.48
C ALA A 82 8.60 -2.92 -3.14
N CYS A 83 7.62 -3.60 -2.54
CA CYS A 83 7.79 -4.28 -1.25
C CYS A 83 8.29 -5.72 -1.40
N ASP A 84 7.88 -6.46 -2.44
CA ASP A 84 8.03 -7.93 -2.43
C ASP A 84 8.42 -8.55 -3.80
N CYS A 85 8.50 -7.77 -4.89
CA CYS A 85 8.77 -8.30 -6.25
C CYS A 85 7.90 -9.52 -6.64
N CYS A 86 6.70 -9.65 -6.07
CA CYS A 86 5.84 -10.81 -6.23
C CYS A 86 4.89 -10.73 -7.44
N ASP A 87 4.40 -11.90 -7.87
CA ASP A 87 3.33 -12.03 -8.85
C ASP A 87 2.06 -11.30 -8.35
N HIS A 88 1.58 -10.33 -9.13
CA HIS A 88 0.41 -9.52 -8.81
C HIS A 88 -0.92 -10.21 -9.16
N HIS A 89 -0.89 -11.42 -9.73
CA HIS A 89 -2.12 -12.13 -10.12
C HIS A 89 -3.05 -12.42 -8.93
N GLU A 90 -2.51 -12.88 -7.79
CA GLU A 90 -3.33 -13.11 -6.58
C GLU A 90 -3.93 -11.81 -6.04
N LEU A 91 -3.15 -10.72 -6.08
CA LEU A 91 -3.57 -9.39 -5.67
C LEU A 91 -4.76 -8.89 -6.53
N LEU A 92 -4.67 -9.03 -7.85
CA LEU A 92 -5.74 -8.66 -8.77
C LEU A 92 -7.02 -9.48 -8.56
N GLN A 93 -6.87 -10.79 -8.29
CA GLN A 93 -7.99 -11.67 -8.03
C GLN A 93 -8.71 -11.30 -6.73
N ARG A 94 -7.96 -10.99 -5.67
CA ARG A 94 -8.50 -10.60 -4.35
C ARG A 94 -9.44 -9.40 -4.43
N HIS A 95 -9.08 -8.41 -5.25
CA HIS A 95 -9.89 -7.19 -5.44
C HIS A 95 -10.95 -7.32 -6.55
N HIS A 96 -11.08 -8.49 -7.19
CA HIS A 96 -12.00 -8.73 -8.31
C HIS A 96 -11.87 -7.67 -9.43
N VAL A 97 -10.63 -7.33 -9.80
CA VAL A 97 -10.37 -6.27 -10.78
C VAL A 97 -10.94 -6.65 -12.16
N PRO A 98 -11.84 -5.83 -12.76
CA PRO A 98 -12.39 -6.11 -14.07
C PRO A 98 -11.32 -6.05 -15.19
N ALA A 99 -11.48 -6.89 -16.21
CA ALA A 99 -10.53 -6.95 -17.34
C ALA A 99 -10.40 -5.62 -18.09
N GLU A 100 -11.48 -4.83 -18.17
CA GLU A 100 -11.45 -3.51 -18.79
C GLU A 100 -10.58 -2.50 -18.02
N VAL A 101 -10.48 -2.63 -16.69
CA VAL A 101 -9.64 -1.78 -15.86
C VAL A 101 -8.17 -2.11 -16.14
N LEU A 102 -7.82 -3.40 -16.25
CA LEU A 102 -6.48 -3.84 -16.62
C LEU A 102 -6.10 -3.42 -18.04
N ALA A 103 -7.02 -3.58 -19.00
CA ALA A 103 -6.82 -3.10 -20.36
C ALA A 103 -6.57 -1.58 -20.40
N ARG A 104 -7.27 -0.81 -19.56
CA ARG A 104 -7.07 0.63 -19.47
C ARG A 104 -5.71 1.01 -18.90
N ILE A 105 -5.17 0.25 -17.94
CA ILE A 105 -3.80 0.44 -17.44
C ILE A 105 -2.81 0.27 -18.59
N GLY A 106 -2.87 -0.86 -19.31
CA GLY A 106 -1.98 -1.12 -20.45
C GLY A 106 -2.09 -0.06 -21.55
N ALA A 107 -3.30 0.41 -21.84
CA ALA A 107 -3.52 1.46 -22.83
C ALA A 107 -2.90 2.83 -22.46
N ARG A 108 -2.70 3.12 -21.15
CA ARG A 108 -2.01 4.35 -20.71
C ARG A 108 -0.50 4.21 -20.74
N SER A 109 0.03 3.03 -20.44
CA SER A 109 1.47 2.77 -20.43
C SER A 109 2.11 2.77 -21.82
N HIS A 110 1.30 2.65 -22.88
CA HIS A 110 1.72 2.69 -24.28
C HIS A 110 1.28 3.96 -25.05
N ALA A 111 0.78 4.98 -24.35
CA ALA A 111 0.31 6.25 -24.93
C ALA A 111 1.34 7.38 -24.78
#